data_AF-A0A7L4Q0A9-F1
#
_entry.id   AF-A0A7L4Q0A9-F1
#
_cell.length_a   1.000
_cell.length_b   1.000
_cell.length_c   1.000
_cell.angle_alpha   90.00
_cell.angle_beta   90.00
_cell.angle_gamma   90.00
#
_symmetry.space_group_name_H-M   'P 1'
#
loop_
_entity.id
_entity.type
_entity.pdbx_description
1 polymer ?
#
loop_
_entity_poly.entity_id
_entity_poly.type
_entity_poly.pdbx_seq_one_letter_code
_entity_poly.pdbx_strand_id
1 'polypeptide(L)'
;MPDKEPERFSLSGKDADTPEGITGDPYVIRYPGIVAVADEHGSAVELIEFFDCLGGAMWSKHHYAQSPVVRSVRNCGPTMRYLLNPGKADLDLQGSTFPAGICGAAVADDEIEISYVGIGGGGVGAASCRSFAGGVTRCRADPAGGGKRAGSTVWLPRRQRVLIGVDDTDTPDEGATWTLTHNIARAIEDEASRYLSHTIVQLFPVPYRTKNCVSIVCEFASAEPALLVDRFQRLLERYTLSEDTGMAVFTGFDPSPLLPFGRKVKRGEVRRDLIPRIGEGTLDLIIEGRGIIGAVAALPFYTRFEEALSLWTGSG
;
A
#
# COMPACT_ATOMS: atom_id res chain seq x y z
N MET A 1 -24.38 35.38 -8.28
CA MET A 1 -23.68 35.20 -6.98
C MET A 1 -22.22 34.99 -7.31
N PRO A 2 -21.27 35.76 -6.76
CA PRO A 2 -19.89 35.67 -7.20
C PRO A 2 -19.23 34.43 -6.61
N ASP A 3 -18.45 33.74 -7.45
CA ASP A 3 -17.58 32.62 -7.11
C ASP A 3 -16.61 33.02 -5.99
N LYS A 4 -16.61 32.26 -4.89
CA LYS A 4 -15.55 32.33 -3.89
C LYS A 4 -14.42 31.42 -4.33
N GLU A 5 -13.25 32.00 -4.57
CA GLU A 5 -11.99 31.26 -4.71
C GLU A 5 -11.75 30.34 -3.49
N PRO A 6 -11.13 29.16 -3.69
CA PRO A 6 -10.73 28.31 -2.57
C PRO A 6 -9.64 29.01 -1.76
N GLU A 7 -9.88 29.23 -0.47
CA GLU A 7 -8.91 29.82 0.44
C GLU A 7 -7.62 28.97 0.47
N ARG A 8 -6.50 29.54 0.01
CA ARG A 8 -5.16 29.05 0.34
C ARG A 8 -4.91 29.33 1.82
N PHE A 9 -4.96 28.30 2.66
CA PHE A 9 -4.70 28.44 4.08
C PHE A 9 -3.20 28.62 4.34
N SER A 10 -2.85 29.70 5.05
CA SER A 10 -1.49 30.02 5.48
C SER A 10 -1.05 29.11 6.63
N LEU A 11 0.12 28.47 6.48
CA LEU A 11 0.83 27.77 7.55
C LEU A 11 1.47 28.77 8.53
N SER A 12 0.65 29.49 9.30
CA SER A 12 1.16 30.33 10.39
C SER A 12 0.06 30.69 11.40
N GLY A 13 -0.66 29.71 11.91
CA GLY A 13 -1.36 29.85 13.19
C GLY A 13 -0.44 29.31 14.27
N LYS A 14 0.07 30.18 15.15
CA LYS A 14 0.82 29.75 16.34
C LYS A 14 -0.01 28.70 17.09
N ASP A 15 0.57 27.51 17.24
CA ASP A 15 0.05 26.46 18.11
C ASP A 15 -0.26 27.06 19.48
N ALA A 16 -1.54 27.12 19.83
CA ALA A 16 -1.93 27.33 21.21
C ALA A 16 -1.60 26.02 21.93
N ASP A 17 -0.43 25.97 22.57
CA ASP A 17 -0.07 24.93 23.52
C ASP A 17 -1.22 24.79 24.52
N THR A 18 -1.94 23.66 24.46
CA THR A 18 -2.82 23.30 25.56
C THR A 18 -1.94 22.94 26.76
N PRO A 19 -2.38 23.20 28.01
CA PRO A 19 -1.51 23.07 29.18
C PRO A 19 -0.97 21.65 29.48
N GLU A 20 -1.40 20.64 28.71
CA GLU A 20 -1.26 19.21 29.03
C GLU A 20 -0.56 18.41 27.92
N GLY A 21 0.08 19.06 26.94
CA GLY A 21 0.86 18.39 25.89
C GLY A 21 0.03 17.79 24.74
N ILE A 22 -1.26 18.13 24.64
CA ILE A 22 -2.10 17.78 23.50
C ILE A 22 -2.02 18.90 22.45
N THR A 23 -1.33 18.66 21.34
CA THR A 23 -1.21 19.64 20.26
C THR A 23 -2.45 19.61 19.37
N GLY A 24 -3.09 20.76 19.14
CA GLY A 24 -4.25 20.90 18.27
C GLY A 24 -5.61 20.60 18.94
N ASP A 25 -6.62 20.28 18.15
CA ASP A 25 -7.96 19.91 18.65
C ASP A 25 -7.92 18.51 19.30
N PRO A 26 -8.24 18.38 20.60
CA PRO A 26 -8.14 17.11 21.32
C PRO A 26 -9.10 16.02 20.82
N TYR A 27 -10.09 16.36 19.98
CA TYR A 27 -11.03 15.40 19.40
C TYR A 27 -10.64 14.95 17.99
N VAL A 28 -9.57 15.50 17.42
CA VAL A 28 -9.12 15.18 16.06
C VAL A 28 -7.77 14.48 16.13
N ILE A 29 -7.70 13.31 15.50
CA ILE A 29 -6.43 12.64 15.24
C ILE A 29 -6.02 12.86 13.79
N ARG A 30 -4.72 12.95 13.52
CA ARG A 30 -4.19 13.01 12.17
C ARG A 30 -3.71 11.63 11.75
N TYR A 31 -4.20 11.13 10.62
CA TYR A 31 -3.65 9.90 10.04
C TYR A 31 -2.24 10.18 9.54
N PRO A 32 -1.23 9.32 9.84
CA PRO A 32 0.14 9.49 9.34
C PRO A 32 0.20 9.64 7.82
N GLY A 33 -0.65 8.90 7.11
CA GLY A 33 -0.78 9.04 5.68
C GLY A 33 -1.96 8.29 5.08
N ILE A 34 -2.38 8.74 3.92
CA ILE A 34 -3.34 8.08 3.06
C ILE A 34 -2.70 7.98 1.67
N VAL A 35 -2.69 6.79 1.10
CA VAL A 35 -2.16 6.51 -0.22
C VAL A 35 -3.21 5.74 -1.00
N ALA A 36 -3.34 6.00 -2.30
CA ALA A 36 -4.21 5.23 -3.17
C ALA A 36 -3.43 4.75 -4.39
N VAL A 37 -3.75 3.52 -4.82
CA VAL A 37 -3.34 2.97 -6.12
C VAL A 37 -4.59 2.66 -6.93
N ALA A 38 -4.55 2.95 -8.22
CA ALA A 38 -5.61 2.59 -9.16
C ALA A 38 -5.07 1.60 -10.20
N ASP A 39 -5.97 0.80 -10.78
CA ASP A 39 -5.65 0.09 -12.01
C ASP A 39 -5.54 1.05 -13.20
N GLU A 40 -5.04 0.54 -14.33
CA GLU A 40 -4.82 1.32 -15.54
C GLU A 40 -6.12 1.95 -16.07
N HIS A 41 -7.23 1.23 -15.98
CA HIS A 41 -8.54 1.67 -16.47
C HIS A 41 -9.33 2.50 -15.46
N GLY A 42 -8.83 2.67 -14.23
CA GLY A 42 -9.56 3.35 -13.16
C GLY A 42 -10.85 2.63 -12.77
N SER A 43 -10.90 1.31 -12.94
CA SER A 43 -12.02 0.44 -12.55
C SER A 43 -11.92 -0.10 -11.13
N ALA A 44 -10.72 -0.01 -10.52
CA ALA A 44 -10.48 -0.44 -9.15
C ALA A 44 -9.48 0.50 -8.45
N VAL A 45 -9.72 0.76 -7.16
CA VAL A 45 -8.81 1.52 -6.30
C VAL A 45 -8.50 0.69 -5.05
N GLU A 46 -7.23 0.57 -4.68
CA GLU A 46 -6.88 0.20 -3.30
C GLU A 46 -6.49 1.47 -2.55
N LEU A 47 -7.27 1.80 -1.53
CA LEU A 47 -7.00 2.86 -0.58
C LEU A 47 -6.26 2.28 0.62
N ILE A 48 -5.11 2.84 0.95
CA ILE A 48 -4.23 2.43 2.05
C ILE A 48 -4.15 3.58 3.06
N GLU A 49 -4.77 3.38 4.22
CA GLU A 49 -4.75 4.33 5.33
C GLU A 49 -3.76 3.86 6.40
N PHE A 50 -2.74 4.66 6.68
CA PHE A 50 -1.85 4.47 7.82
C PHE A 50 -2.51 5.04 9.07
N PHE A 51 -2.38 4.36 10.20
CA PHE A 51 -3.01 4.79 11.45
C PHE A 51 -2.09 4.61 12.65
N ASP A 52 -2.24 5.51 13.62
CA ASP A 52 -1.66 5.37 14.97
C ASP A 52 -2.73 5.03 16.03
N CYS A 53 -4.00 5.30 15.72
CA CYS A 53 -5.15 4.94 16.56
C CYS A 53 -5.74 3.58 16.13
N LEU A 54 -5.18 2.48 16.66
CA LEU A 54 -5.63 1.13 16.31
C LEU A 54 -7.12 0.90 16.59
N GLY A 55 -7.64 1.40 17.71
CA GLY A 55 -9.07 1.28 18.05
C GLY A 55 -9.98 1.94 17.01
N GLY A 56 -9.64 3.17 16.59
CA GLY A 56 -10.35 3.89 15.53
C GLY A 56 -10.25 3.21 14.17
N ALA A 57 -9.10 2.62 13.85
CA ALA A 57 -8.89 1.85 12.62
C ALA A 57 -9.75 0.58 12.59
N MET A 58 -9.79 -0.19 13.69
CA MET A 58 -10.61 -1.41 13.78
C MET A 58 -12.10 -1.12 13.76
N TRP A 59 -12.52 -0.01 14.37
CA TRP A 59 -13.89 0.49 14.27
C TRP A 59 -14.23 0.89 12.82
N SER A 60 -13.33 1.62 12.14
CA SER A 60 -13.51 2.01 10.73
C SER A 60 -13.55 0.78 9.83
N LYS A 61 -12.71 -0.24 10.06
CA LYS A 61 -12.76 -1.52 9.35
C LYS A 61 -14.13 -2.16 9.42
N HIS A 62 -14.72 -2.24 10.61
CA HIS A 62 -16.01 -2.87 10.82
C HIS A 62 -17.15 -2.12 10.13
N HIS A 63 -17.24 -0.80 10.32
CA HIS A 63 -18.35 -0.03 9.78
C HIS A 63 -18.20 0.31 8.30
N TYR A 64 -17.00 0.71 7.84
CA TYR A 64 -16.83 1.16 6.46
C TYR A 64 -16.95 -0.01 5.47
N ALA A 65 -16.72 -1.25 5.90
CA ALA A 65 -16.98 -2.46 5.12
C ALA A 65 -18.42 -2.57 4.59
N GLN A 66 -19.38 -1.91 5.26
CA GLN A 66 -20.79 -1.91 4.87
C GLN A 66 -21.09 -0.92 3.73
N SER A 67 -20.13 -0.05 3.38
CA SER A 67 -20.32 0.95 2.32
C SER A 67 -20.40 0.28 0.95
N PRO A 68 -21.39 0.59 0.09
CA PRO A 68 -21.54 -0.08 -1.21
C PRO A 68 -20.33 0.04 -2.16
N VAL A 69 -19.55 1.11 -2.04
CA VAL A 69 -18.32 1.31 -2.84
C VAL A 69 -17.15 0.45 -2.35
N VAL A 70 -17.22 -0.10 -1.13
CA VAL A 70 -16.17 -0.94 -0.55
C VAL A 70 -16.42 -2.39 -0.92
N ARG A 71 -15.57 -2.96 -1.78
CA ARG A 71 -15.60 -4.37 -2.15
C ARG A 71 -15.05 -5.27 -1.04
N SER A 72 -13.97 -4.84 -0.40
CA SER A 72 -13.39 -5.55 0.74
C SER A 72 -12.50 -4.63 1.57
N VAL A 73 -12.28 -5.03 2.82
CA VAL A 73 -11.34 -4.34 3.72
C VAL A 73 -10.47 -5.35 4.44
N ARG A 74 -9.17 -5.05 4.57
CA ARG A 74 -8.24 -5.84 5.38
C ARG A 74 -7.30 -4.95 6.16
N ASN A 75 -6.89 -5.43 7.34
CA ASN A 75 -5.80 -4.82 8.08
C ASN A 75 -4.50 -5.51 7.69
N CYS A 76 -3.48 -4.72 7.35
CA CYS A 76 -2.15 -5.20 6.99
C CYS A 76 -1.13 -4.42 7.84
N GLY A 77 -0.77 -4.98 9.01
CA GLY A 77 0.12 -4.32 9.97
C GLY A 77 -0.39 -2.93 10.35
N PRO A 78 0.38 -1.84 10.14
CA PRO A 78 -0.01 -0.48 10.49
C PRO A 78 -0.96 0.18 9.46
N THR A 79 -1.52 -0.59 8.52
CA THR A 79 -2.39 -0.06 7.46
C THR A 79 -3.77 -0.70 7.45
N MET A 80 -4.78 0.09 7.11
CA MET A 80 -6.10 -0.38 6.73
C MET A 80 -6.24 -0.23 5.22
N ARG A 81 -6.59 -1.32 4.54
CA ARG A 81 -6.64 -1.37 3.07
C ARG A 81 -8.05 -1.66 2.61
N TYR A 82 -8.62 -0.73 1.85
CA TYR A 82 -9.94 -0.84 1.26
C TYR A 82 -9.80 -1.05 -0.24
N LEU A 83 -10.37 -2.14 -0.75
CA LEU A 83 -10.57 -2.31 -2.18
C LEU A 83 -11.90 -1.66 -2.54
N LEU A 84 -11.87 -0.67 -3.42
CA LEU A 84 -13.01 0.16 -3.79
C LEU A 84 -13.38 -0.05 -5.26
N ASN A 85 -14.69 -0.05 -5.51
CA ASN A 85 -15.24 0.15 -6.85
C ASN A 85 -15.51 1.65 -7.02
N PRO A 86 -14.89 2.34 -7.99
CA PRO A 86 -15.20 3.73 -8.28
C PRO A 86 -16.69 3.95 -8.55
N GLY A 87 -17.23 5.03 -8.01
CA GLY A 87 -18.65 5.31 -7.95
C GLY A 87 -19.02 6.15 -6.74
N LYS A 88 -20.31 6.46 -6.61
CA LYS A 88 -20.88 7.19 -5.47
C LYS A 88 -22.07 6.43 -4.92
N ALA A 89 -22.25 6.50 -3.62
CA ALA A 89 -23.38 5.90 -2.92
C ALA A 89 -23.86 6.83 -1.80
N ASP A 90 -25.17 7.01 -1.71
CA ASP A 90 -25.78 7.63 -0.54
C ASP A 90 -25.82 6.62 0.61
N LEU A 91 -25.23 6.98 1.75
CA LEU A 91 -25.19 6.13 2.93
C LEU A 91 -26.34 6.50 3.87
N ASP A 92 -27.23 5.54 4.13
CA ASP A 92 -28.24 5.64 5.17
C ASP A 92 -27.60 5.43 6.54
N LEU A 93 -26.97 6.49 7.06
CA LEU A 93 -26.19 6.43 8.28
C LEU A 93 -27.07 6.25 9.51
N GLN A 94 -26.72 5.26 10.33
CA GLN A 94 -27.45 4.92 11.55
C GLN A 94 -26.50 4.81 12.72
N GLY A 95 -26.86 5.44 13.84
CA GLY A 95 -26.06 5.39 15.06
C GLY A 95 -25.82 3.94 15.50
N SER A 96 -24.60 3.67 15.97
CA SER A 96 -24.15 2.34 16.47
C SER A 96 -24.07 1.21 15.45
N THR A 97 -24.83 1.23 14.35
CA THR A 97 -24.87 0.14 13.34
C THR A 97 -24.05 0.49 12.09
N PHE A 98 -24.31 1.64 11.48
CA PHE A 98 -23.57 2.16 10.33
C PHE A 98 -23.39 3.69 10.42
N PRO A 99 -22.60 4.17 11.39
CA PRO A 99 -22.50 5.61 11.69
C PRO A 99 -21.54 6.37 10.77
N ALA A 100 -20.70 5.70 9.98
CA ALA A 100 -19.81 6.32 9.00
C ALA A 100 -19.34 5.32 7.94
N GLY A 101 -18.94 5.83 6.78
CA GLY A 101 -18.46 5.02 5.66
C GLY A 101 -17.79 5.83 4.56
N ILE A 102 -17.36 5.11 3.52
CA ILE A 102 -16.84 5.70 2.28
C ILE A 102 -18.03 5.84 1.33
N CYS A 103 -18.38 7.06 0.95
CA CYS A 103 -19.54 7.32 0.07
C CYS A 103 -19.16 7.55 -1.39
N GLY A 104 -17.87 7.65 -1.71
CA GLY A 104 -17.45 7.72 -3.10
C GLY A 104 -15.97 7.50 -3.32
N ALA A 105 -15.64 7.02 -4.52
CA ALA A 105 -14.30 6.98 -5.07
C ALA A 105 -14.35 7.35 -6.55
N ALA A 106 -13.41 8.15 -7.04
CA ALA A 106 -13.29 8.46 -8.46
C ALA A 106 -11.82 8.52 -8.86
N VAL A 107 -11.53 8.12 -10.09
CA VAL A 107 -10.18 8.14 -10.67
C VAL A 107 -10.18 9.13 -11.83
N ALA A 108 -9.31 10.13 -11.74
CA ALA A 108 -9.00 11.05 -12.82
C ALA A 108 -7.63 10.68 -13.43
N ASP A 109 -7.09 11.52 -14.31
CA ASP A 109 -5.81 11.23 -14.96
C ASP A 109 -4.64 11.30 -13.98
N ASP A 110 -4.64 12.26 -13.06
CA ASP A 110 -3.55 12.56 -12.12
C ASP A 110 -3.94 12.44 -10.64
N GLU A 111 -5.23 12.39 -10.32
CA GLU A 111 -5.75 12.31 -8.95
C GLU A 111 -6.73 11.14 -8.75
N ILE A 112 -6.79 10.65 -7.51
CA ILE A 112 -7.82 9.76 -6.99
C ILE A 112 -8.59 10.52 -5.91
N GLU A 113 -9.90 10.63 -6.09
CA GLU A 113 -10.83 11.24 -5.14
C GLU A 113 -11.40 10.16 -4.22
N ILE A 114 -11.39 10.40 -2.91
CA ILE A 114 -12.08 9.56 -1.92
C ILE A 114 -13.01 10.44 -1.09
N SER A 115 -14.28 10.06 -1.01
CA SER A 115 -15.29 10.76 -0.22
C SER A 115 -15.76 9.91 0.96
N TYR A 116 -15.82 10.54 2.14
CA TYR A 116 -16.26 9.96 3.39
C TYR A 116 -17.46 10.70 3.94
N VAL A 117 -18.31 10.01 4.69
CA VAL A 117 -19.41 10.65 5.42
C VAL A 117 -19.70 9.89 6.72
N GLY A 118 -20.07 10.63 7.76
CA GLY A 118 -20.41 10.07 9.05
C GLY A 118 -21.36 10.96 9.85
N ILE A 119 -21.87 10.42 10.95
CA ILE A 119 -22.66 11.14 11.95
C ILE A 119 -21.97 11.11 13.32
N GLY A 120 -22.14 12.16 14.13
CA GLY A 120 -21.57 12.24 15.47
C GLY A 120 -20.04 12.07 15.47
N GLY A 121 -19.52 11.19 16.32
CA GLY A 121 -18.08 10.89 16.37
C GLY A 121 -17.55 10.27 15.06
N GLY A 122 -18.36 9.48 14.36
CA GLY A 122 -18.02 8.96 13.04
C GLY A 122 -17.85 10.07 12.00
N GLY A 123 -18.63 11.15 12.13
CA GLY A 123 -18.49 12.37 11.33
C GLY A 123 -17.17 13.11 11.56
N VAL A 124 -16.66 13.14 12.80
CA VAL A 124 -15.33 13.70 13.10
C VAL A 124 -14.23 12.89 12.40
N GLY A 125 -14.32 11.56 12.47
CA GLY A 125 -13.39 10.67 11.75
C GLY A 125 -13.47 10.79 10.23
N ALA A 126 -14.68 10.96 9.69
CA ALA A 126 -14.92 11.11 8.25
C ALA A 126 -14.50 12.48 7.71
N ALA A 127 -14.76 13.56 8.46
CA ALA A 127 -14.54 14.92 7.98
C ALA A 127 -13.19 15.52 8.40
N SER A 128 -12.79 15.34 9.67
CA SER A 128 -11.61 16.02 10.21
C SER A 128 -10.34 15.16 10.16
N CYS A 129 -10.42 13.90 10.62
CA CYS A 129 -9.21 13.11 10.87
C CYS A 129 -8.41 12.71 9.61
N ARG A 130 -9.07 12.66 8.45
CA ARG A 130 -8.48 12.25 7.17
C ARG A 130 -8.07 13.43 6.27
N SER A 131 -8.72 14.58 6.42
CA SER A 131 -8.57 15.72 5.51
C SER A 131 -7.15 16.28 5.43
N PHE A 132 -6.37 16.14 6.51
CA PHE A 132 -5.00 16.63 6.57
C PHE A 132 -3.97 15.51 6.68
N ALA A 133 -4.34 14.26 6.40
CA ALA A 133 -3.40 13.14 6.44
C ALA A 133 -2.23 13.34 5.48
N GLY A 134 -1.06 12.76 5.78
CA GLY A 134 0.06 12.75 4.84
C GLY A 134 -0.34 12.16 3.48
N GLY A 135 0.13 12.73 2.38
CA GLY A 135 -0.20 12.26 1.02
C GLY A 135 -1.51 12.82 0.43
N VAL A 136 -2.34 13.51 1.21
CA VAL A 136 -3.48 14.29 0.70
C VAL A 136 -2.98 15.58 0.04
N THR A 137 -3.30 15.79 -1.23
CA THR A 137 -2.91 17.02 -1.97
C THR A 137 -3.85 18.18 -1.68
N ARG A 138 -5.13 17.88 -1.55
CA ARG A 138 -6.19 18.83 -1.19
C ARG A 138 -7.37 18.11 -0.57
N CYS A 139 -8.19 18.85 0.17
CA CYS A 139 -9.40 18.33 0.81
C CYS A 139 -10.53 19.35 0.79
N ARG A 140 -11.76 18.86 0.92
CA ARG A 140 -12.95 19.62 1.28
C ARG A 140 -13.60 18.90 2.44
N ALA A 141 -13.89 19.60 3.53
CA ALA A 141 -14.47 18.99 4.73
C ALA A 141 -15.61 19.86 5.28
N ASP A 142 -16.67 19.19 5.75
CA ASP A 142 -17.74 19.84 6.48
C ASP A 142 -17.33 20.08 7.95
N PRO A 143 -17.88 21.09 8.63
CA PRO A 143 -17.75 21.20 10.08
C PRO A 143 -18.32 19.98 10.80
N ALA A 144 -17.52 19.32 11.64
CA ALA A 144 -17.87 18.08 12.33
C ALA A 144 -18.24 18.28 13.81
N GLY A 145 -18.82 17.23 14.43
CA GLY A 145 -19.11 17.17 15.87
C GLY A 145 -20.59 17.36 16.24
N GLY A 146 -20.91 17.13 17.52
CA GLY A 146 -22.24 17.40 18.10
C GLY A 146 -23.41 16.62 17.49
N GLY A 147 -23.20 15.40 17.02
CA GLY A 147 -24.25 14.55 16.42
C GLY A 147 -24.58 14.87 14.96
N LYS A 148 -23.94 15.86 14.33
CA LYS A 148 -24.19 16.27 12.95
C LYS A 148 -23.70 15.23 11.95
N ARG A 149 -24.34 15.21 10.77
CA ARG A 149 -23.79 14.57 9.56
C ARG A 149 -22.69 15.46 8.99
N ALA A 150 -21.51 14.90 8.79
CA ALA A 150 -20.36 15.60 8.25
C ALA A 150 -19.57 14.65 7.34
N GLY A 151 -19.07 15.17 6.22
CA GLY A 151 -18.21 14.42 5.31
C GLY A 151 -16.94 15.16 4.95
N SER A 152 -16.08 14.45 4.24
CA SER A 152 -14.98 15.06 3.50
C SER A 152 -14.80 14.41 2.15
N THR A 153 -14.13 15.13 1.26
CA THR A 153 -13.53 14.60 0.06
C THR A 153 -12.04 14.91 0.13
N VAL A 154 -11.19 13.92 -0.07
CA VAL A 154 -9.74 14.07 -0.18
C VAL A 154 -9.28 13.68 -1.57
N TRP A 155 -8.27 14.37 -2.07
CA TRP A 155 -7.62 14.05 -3.34
C TRP A 155 -6.20 13.58 -3.07
N LEU A 156 -5.82 12.52 -3.77
CA LEU A 156 -4.56 11.81 -3.64
C LEU A 156 -3.93 11.73 -5.03
N PRO A 157 -2.59 11.78 -5.17
CA PRO A 157 -1.96 11.53 -6.46
C PRO A 157 -2.32 10.13 -6.96
N ARG A 158 -2.66 10.01 -8.25
CA ARG A 158 -2.88 8.73 -8.90
C ARG A 158 -1.53 8.00 -8.99
N ARG A 159 -1.47 6.82 -8.37
CA ARG A 159 -0.27 5.98 -8.38
C ARG A 159 -0.59 4.59 -8.91
N GLN A 160 0.40 3.97 -9.52
CA GLN A 160 0.40 2.56 -9.87
C GLN A 160 1.03 1.74 -8.74
N ARG A 161 0.58 0.50 -8.58
CA ARG A 161 1.27 -0.44 -7.71
C ARG A 161 2.50 -0.97 -8.42
N VAL A 162 3.62 -0.95 -7.71
CA VAL A 162 4.90 -1.50 -8.15
C VAL A 162 5.37 -2.50 -7.09
N LEU A 163 5.58 -3.75 -7.50
CA LEU A 163 6.09 -4.82 -6.66
C LEU A 163 7.51 -5.14 -7.12
N ILE A 164 8.47 -5.06 -6.21
CA ILE A 164 9.88 -5.36 -6.49
C ILE A 164 10.25 -6.64 -5.73
N GLY A 165 10.42 -7.72 -6.48
CA GLY A 165 10.88 -9.01 -5.99
C GLY A 165 12.41 -9.07 -6.02
N VAL A 166 13.02 -9.57 -4.94
CA VAL A 166 14.48 -9.68 -4.79
C VAL A 166 14.84 -11.00 -4.13
N ASP A 167 15.90 -11.64 -4.60
CA ASP A 167 16.42 -12.86 -4.00
C ASP A 167 17.94 -12.97 -4.18
N ASP A 168 18.58 -13.81 -3.37
CA ASP A 168 19.97 -14.22 -3.51
C ASP A 168 20.97 -13.03 -3.45
N THR A 169 20.86 -12.19 -2.41
CA THR A 169 21.73 -11.00 -2.25
C THR A 169 22.83 -11.16 -1.20
N ASP A 170 22.68 -12.14 -0.31
CA ASP A 170 23.57 -12.41 0.81
C ASP A 170 24.47 -13.63 0.55
N THR A 171 25.50 -13.78 1.38
CA THR A 171 26.41 -14.92 1.36
C THR A 171 26.19 -15.78 2.61
N PRO A 172 26.80 -16.97 2.73
CA PRO A 172 26.72 -17.76 3.96
C PRO A 172 27.27 -17.05 5.22
N ASP A 173 28.18 -16.08 5.03
CA ASP A 173 28.93 -15.43 6.10
C ASP A 173 28.46 -14.00 6.40
N GLU A 174 27.88 -13.29 5.42
CA GLU A 174 27.51 -11.88 5.53
C GLU A 174 26.20 -11.55 4.79
N GLY A 175 25.44 -10.61 5.36
CA GLY A 175 24.27 -10.01 4.74
C GLY A 175 22.94 -10.65 5.14
N ALA A 176 21.85 -10.01 4.75
CA ALA A 176 20.51 -10.56 4.81
C ALA A 176 19.61 -9.84 3.79
N THR A 177 19.04 -10.59 2.85
CA THR A 177 18.23 -10.02 1.76
C THR A 177 17.07 -9.15 2.26
N TRP A 178 16.42 -9.53 3.36
CA TRP A 178 15.26 -8.79 3.89
C TRP A 178 15.63 -7.41 4.49
N THR A 179 16.76 -7.28 5.18
CA THR A 179 17.18 -5.98 5.75
C THR A 179 17.69 -5.06 4.65
N LEU A 180 18.47 -5.60 3.70
CA LEU A 180 18.99 -4.84 2.57
C LEU A 180 17.85 -4.19 1.77
N THR A 181 16.89 -5.00 1.35
CA THR A 181 15.75 -4.54 0.54
C THR A 181 14.85 -3.56 1.30
N HIS A 182 14.61 -3.80 2.60
CA HIS A 182 13.87 -2.85 3.43
C HIS A 182 14.58 -1.51 3.56
N ASN A 183 15.89 -1.51 3.81
CA ASN A 183 16.68 -0.28 3.95
C ASN A 183 16.76 0.50 2.63
N ILE A 184 16.93 -0.18 1.50
CA ILE A 184 16.85 0.44 0.17
C ILE A 184 15.47 1.07 -0.02
N ALA A 185 14.40 0.32 0.24
CA ALA A 185 13.04 0.82 0.06
C ALA A 185 12.74 2.08 0.89
N ARG A 186 13.18 2.10 2.15
CA ARG A 186 13.07 3.27 3.03
C ARG A 186 13.94 4.44 2.59
N ALA A 187 15.13 4.18 2.04
CA ALA A 187 16.03 5.23 1.60
C ALA A 187 15.56 5.93 0.30
N ILE A 188 14.79 5.23 -0.53
CA ILE A 188 14.33 5.77 -1.82
C ILE A 188 12.89 6.27 -1.80
N GLU A 189 12.11 6.01 -0.75
CA GLU A 189 10.75 6.52 -0.68
C GLU A 189 10.73 8.06 -0.70
N ASP A 190 9.73 8.63 -1.36
CA ASP A 190 9.51 10.06 -1.46
C ASP A 190 8.01 10.35 -1.68
N GLU A 191 7.65 11.55 -2.12
CA GLU A 191 6.25 11.88 -2.39
C GLU A 191 5.69 11.17 -3.62
N ALA A 192 6.50 10.97 -4.66
CA ALA A 192 6.06 10.28 -5.88
C ALA A 192 5.91 8.78 -5.65
N SER A 193 6.80 8.18 -4.85
CA SER A 193 6.94 6.75 -4.60
C SER A 193 6.87 6.42 -3.12
N ARG A 194 5.70 5.96 -2.66
CA ARG A 194 5.44 5.58 -1.27
C ARG A 194 5.73 4.09 -1.06
N TYR A 195 6.64 3.78 -0.15
CA TYR A 195 6.86 2.40 0.31
C TYR A 195 5.71 1.96 1.24
N LEU A 196 5.06 0.84 0.92
CA LEU A 196 3.82 0.40 1.58
C LEU A 196 4.01 -0.82 2.49
N SER A 197 4.76 -1.80 2.03
CA SER A 197 5.02 -3.04 2.78
C SER A 197 6.25 -3.77 2.23
N HIS A 198 6.85 -4.67 3.03
CA HIS A 198 7.57 -5.81 2.46
C HIS A 198 6.96 -7.12 2.97
N THR A 199 7.16 -8.19 2.20
CA THR A 199 6.81 -9.55 2.61
C THR A 199 8.00 -10.48 2.39
N ILE A 200 8.34 -11.26 3.42
CA ILE A 200 9.31 -12.37 3.34
C ILE A 200 8.56 -13.61 2.86
N VAL A 201 9.04 -14.23 1.79
CA VAL A 201 8.42 -15.39 1.14
C VAL A 201 9.34 -16.60 1.31
N GLN A 202 8.89 -17.57 2.10
CA GLN A 202 9.57 -18.85 2.28
C GLN A 202 9.45 -19.69 1.01
N LEU A 203 10.57 -20.04 0.39
CA LEU A 203 10.61 -20.88 -0.80
C LEU A 203 10.97 -22.33 -0.46
N PHE A 204 10.87 -23.21 -1.46
CA PHE A 204 11.27 -24.61 -1.34
C PHE A 204 12.79 -24.70 -1.08
N PRO A 205 13.26 -25.47 -0.07
CA PRO A 205 14.68 -25.54 0.25
C PRO A 205 15.47 -26.27 -0.84
N VAL A 206 16.14 -25.51 -1.71
CA VAL A 206 17.04 -26.04 -2.77
C VAL A 206 18.47 -26.26 -2.24
N PRO A 207 19.33 -27.07 -2.89
CA PRO A 207 20.68 -27.38 -2.41
C PRO A 207 21.62 -26.18 -2.28
N TYR A 208 21.47 -25.19 -3.15
CA TYR A 208 22.33 -23.99 -3.24
C TYR A 208 21.79 -22.78 -2.45
N ARG A 209 20.83 -23.01 -1.54
CA ARG A 209 20.24 -21.95 -0.71
C ARG A 209 21.24 -21.35 0.28
N THR A 210 21.02 -20.11 0.68
CA THR A 210 21.44 -19.63 2.01
C THR A 210 20.58 -20.31 3.09
N LYS A 211 20.91 -20.13 4.37
CA LYS A 211 20.33 -20.91 5.49
C LYS A 211 18.79 -21.04 5.44
N ASN A 212 18.06 -19.99 5.04
CA ASN A 212 16.60 -19.94 5.15
C ASN A 212 15.83 -20.01 3.82
N CYS A 213 16.47 -19.90 2.65
CA CYS A 213 15.80 -19.95 1.33
C CYS A 213 14.54 -19.07 1.25
N VAL A 214 14.71 -17.76 1.47
CA VAL A 214 13.63 -16.77 1.44
C VAL A 214 13.89 -15.74 0.36
N SER A 215 12.84 -15.37 -0.38
CA SER A 215 12.84 -14.22 -1.28
C SER A 215 11.96 -13.11 -0.70
N ILE A 216 12.16 -11.87 -1.15
CA ILE A 216 11.49 -10.68 -0.64
C ILE A 216 10.68 -10.04 -1.73
N VAL A 217 9.50 -9.53 -1.39
CA VAL A 217 8.77 -8.56 -2.23
C VAL A 217 8.56 -7.26 -1.45
N CYS A 218 9.00 -6.15 -2.03
CA CYS A 218 8.69 -4.80 -1.58
C CYS A 218 7.55 -4.22 -2.41
N GLU A 219 6.58 -3.61 -1.75
CA GLU A 219 5.42 -2.99 -2.39
C GLU A 219 5.52 -1.47 -2.29
N PHE A 220 5.28 -0.81 -3.43
CA PHE A 220 5.19 0.64 -3.54
C PHE A 220 3.90 1.06 -4.24
N ALA A 221 3.45 2.26 -3.90
CA ALA A 221 2.60 3.06 -4.78
C ALA A 221 3.49 4.13 -5.43
N SER A 222 3.57 4.18 -6.75
CA SER A 222 4.41 5.15 -7.46
C SER A 222 3.67 5.86 -8.60
N ALA A 223 3.87 7.17 -8.71
CA ALA A 223 3.53 7.94 -9.90
C ALA A 223 4.66 7.90 -10.96
N GLU A 224 5.86 7.44 -10.58
CA GLU A 224 7.04 7.36 -11.45
C GLU A 224 7.72 5.97 -11.34
N PRO A 225 7.06 4.87 -11.77
CA PRO A 225 7.57 3.51 -11.57
C PRO A 225 8.99 3.30 -12.12
N ALA A 226 9.29 3.83 -13.31
CA ALA A 226 10.60 3.66 -13.93
C ALA A 226 11.73 4.28 -13.09
N LEU A 227 11.53 5.49 -12.56
CA LEU A 227 12.53 6.15 -11.71
C LEU A 227 12.69 5.42 -10.37
N LEU A 228 11.59 4.94 -9.79
CA LEU A 228 11.62 4.11 -8.59
C LEU A 228 12.46 2.85 -8.79
N VAL A 229 12.21 2.11 -9.87
CA VAL A 229 12.91 0.85 -10.21
C VAL A 229 14.40 1.11 -10.42
N ASP A 230 14.75 2.14 -11.19
CA ASP A 230 16.12 2.54 -11.46
C ASP A 230 16.89 2.93 -10.18
N ARG A 231 16.27 3.68 -9.26
CA ARG A 231 16.85 3.99 -7.95
C ARG A 231 17.03 2.75 -7.07
N PHE A 232 16.05 1.86 -7.06
CA PHE A 232 16.12 0.61 -6.30
C PHE A 232 17.25 -0.28 -6.82
N GLN A 233 17.30 -0.50 -8.15
CA GLN A 233 18.31 -1.30 -8.83
C GLN A 233 19.72 -0.82 -8.50
N ARG A 234 20.01 0.48 -8.66
CA ARG A 234 21.34 1.04 -8.38
C ARG A 234 21.83 0.77 -6.97
N LEU A 235 20.96 0.89 -5.97
CA LEU A 235 21.35 0.61 -4.58
C LEU A 235 21.49 -0.89 -4.35
N LEU A 236 20.65 -1.72 -4.98
CA LEU A 236 20.76 -3.16 -4.87
C LEU A 236 22.08 -3.66 -5.47
N GLU A 237 22.44 -3.24 -6.69
CA GLU A 237 23.71 -3.57 -7.34
C GLU A 237 24.92 -3.10 -6.53
N ARG A 238 24.81 -1.95 -5.86
CA ARG A 238 25.89 -1.41 -5.02
C ARG A 238 26.15 -2.21 -3.76
N TYR A 239 25.11 -2.80 -3.16
CA TYR A 239 25.16 -3.35 -1.82
C TYR A 239 24.94 -4.87 -1.77
N THR A 240 24.53 -5.49 -2.87
CA THR A 240 24.46 -6.95 -2.94
C THR A 240 25.86 -7.56 -2.77
N LEU A 241 25.92 -8.70 -2.10
CA LEU A 241 27.14 -9.47 -1.86
C LEU A 241 27.22 -10.71 -2.76
N SER A 242 26.25 -10.90 -3.65
CA SER A 242 26.09 -12.11 -4.46
C SER A 242 25.99 -11.77 -5.95
N GLU A 243 26.77 -12.49 -6.77
CA GLU A 243 26.70 -12.46 -8.24
C GLU A 243 25.43 -13.15 -8.76
N ASP A 244 24.75 -13.92 -7.90
CA ASP A 244 23.54 -14.68 -8.23
C ASP A 244 22.25 -13.86 -7.98
N THR A 245 22.36 -12.59 -7.59
CA THR A 245 21.22 -11.72 -7.28
C THR A 245 20.16 -11.71 -8.38
N GLY A 246 18.91 -11.86 -7.94
CA GLY A 246 17.72 -11.70 -8.78
C GLY A 246 16.94 -10.46 -8.41
N MET A 247 16.51 -9.70 -9.40
CA MET A 247 15.53 -8.62 -9.22
C MET A 247 14.49 -8.69 -10.33
N ALA A 248 13.22 -8.72 -9.96
CA ALA A 248 12.08 -8.66 -10.87
C ALA A 248 11.08 -7.61 -10.42
N VAL A 249 10.41 -6.97 -11.36
CA VAL A 249 9.42 -5.93 -11.09
C VAL A 249 8.10 -6.31 -11.71
N PHE A 250 7.02 -6.22 -10.92
CA PHE A 250 5.66 -6.22 -11.43
C PHE A 250 5.02 -4.84 -11.27
N THR A 251 4.62 -4.23 -12.38
CA THR A 251 3.88 -2.96 -12.39
C THR A 251 2.46 -3.24 -12.85
N GLY A 252 1.49 -3.01 -11.96
CA GLY A 252 0.09 -3.32 -12.24
C GLY A 252 -0.71 -3.54 -10.98
N PHE A 253 -2.02 -3.71 -11.14
CA PHE A 253 -2.93 -3.80 -9.99
C PHE A 253 -2.95 -5.20 -9.36
N ASP A 254 -3.10 -6.27 -10.15
CA ASP A 254 -3.25 -7.63 -9.63
C ASP A 254 -2.17 -8.58 -10.16
N PRO A 255 -1.20 -9.02 -9.33
CA PRO A 255 -0.17 -9.98 -9.73
C PRO A 255 -0.68 -11.44 -9.73
N SER A 256 -1.98 -11.69 -9.61
CA SER A 256 -2.54 -13.05 -9.63
C SER A 256 -2.10 -13.95 -10.80
N PRO A 257 -1.79 -13.45 -12.01
CA PRO A 257 -1.22 -14.28 -13.08
C PRO A 257 0.12 -14.96 -12.71
N LEU A 258 0.87 -14.40 -11.74
CA LEU A 258 2.13 -14.97 -11.25
C LEU A 258 1.94 -16.05 -10.18
N LEU A 259 0.74 -16.14 -9.58
CA LEU A 259 0.49 -17.05 -8.46
C LEU A 259 0.76 -18.53 -8.78
N PRO A 260 0.38 -19.07 -9.96
CA PRO A 260 0.73 -20.45 -10.31
C PRO A 260 2.24 -20.70 -10.32
N PHE A 261 3.03 -19.75 -10.81
CA PHE A 261 4.49 -19.83 -10.83
C PHE A 261 5.06 -19.78 -9.40
N GLY A 262 4.66 -18.80 -8.59
CA GLY A 262 5.10 -18.69 -7.20
C GLY A 262 4.78 -19.94 -6.38
N ARG A 263 3.60 -20.52 -6.56
CA ARG A 263 3.21 -21.79 -5.95
C ARG A 263 4.07 -22.97 -6.40
N LYS A 264 4.49 -23.01 -7.67
CA LYS A 264 5.38 -24.06 -8.18
C LYS A 264 6.75 -23.98 -7.49
N VAL A 265 7.32 -22.78 -7.38
CA VAL A 265 8.61 -22.53 -6.70
C VAL A 265 8.54 -22.81 -5.21
N LYS A 266 7.41 -22.52 -4.54
CA LYS A 266 7.22 -22.90 -3.13
C LYS A 266 7.19 -24.42 -2.91
N ARG A 267 6.78 -25.24 -3.90
CA ARG A 267 6.67 -26.72 -3.78
C ARG A 267 7.90 -27.49 -4.23
N GLY A 268 8.78 -26.88 -5.01
CA GLY A 268 9.91 -27.60 -5.59
C GLY A 268 10.81 -26.71 -6.42
N GLU A 269 11.91 -27.29 -6.88
CA GLU A 269 12.84 -26.64 -7.79
C GLU A 269 12.21 -26.41 -9.17
N VAL A 270 12.42 -25.21 -9.70
CA VAL A 270 11.82 -24.75 -10.97
C VAL A 270 12.92 -24.17 -11.84
N ARG A 271 12.86 -24.45 -13.14
CA ARG A 271 13.77 -23.88 -14.13
C ARG A 271 13.35 -22.47 -14.54
N ARG A 272 14.32 -21.62 -14.87
CA ARG A 272 14.11 -20.22 -15.30
C ARG A 272 13.21 -20.08 -16.54
N ASP A 273 13.28 -21.01 -17.48
CA ASP A 273 12.47 -21.00 -18.71
C ASP A 273 10.96 -21.15 -18.47
N LEU A 274 10.56 -21.47 -17.24
CA LEU A 274 9.16 -21.56 -16.80
C LEU A 274 8.63 -20.25 -16.22
N ILE A 275 9.44 -19.19 -16.13
CA ILE A 275 8.95 -17.86 -15.77
C ILE A 275 7.89 -17.45 -16.78
N PRO A 276 6.68 -17.06 -16.34
CA PRO A 276 5.61 -16.69 -17.25
C PRO A 276 5.99 -15.44 -18.04
N ARG A 277 5.66 -15.43 -19.33
CA ARG A 277 5.72 -14.22 -20.15
C ARG A 277 4.43 -13.45 -19.92
N ILE A 278 4.53 -12.33 -19.24
CA ILE A 278 3.44 -11.34 -19.10
C ILE A 278 3.78 -10.17 -20.02
N GLY A 279 2.80 -9.33 -20.35
CA GLY A 279 3.00 -8.15 -21.20
C GLY A 279 4.21 -7.31 -20.76
N GLU A 280 4.92 -6.77 -21.74
CA GLU A 280 6.07 -5.88 -21.54
C GLU A 280 5.66 -4.70 -20.64
N GLY A 281 6.51 -4.33 -19.68
CA GLY A 281 6.21 -3.30 -18.68
C GLY A 281 5.24 -3.73 -17.57
N THR A 282 4.67 -4.94 -17.64
CA THR A 282 3.91 -5.53 -16.53
C THR A 282 4.78 -6.43 -15.66
N LEU A 283 5.64 -7.26 -16.27
CA LEU A 283 6.67 -8.03 -15.58
C LEU A 283 8.02 -7.83 -16.27
N ASP A 284 8.95 -7.20 -15.56
CA ASP A 284 10.30 -6.97 -16.04
C ASP A 284 11.32 -7.74 -15.20
N LEU A 285 12.24 -8.44 -15.87
CA LEU A 285 13.37 -9.12 -15.24
C LEU A 285 14.57 -8.17 -15.32
N ILE A 286 15.02 -7.64 -14.18
CA ILE A 286 15.97 -6.52 -14.12
C ILE A 286 17.41 -7.02 -13.91
N ILE A 287 17.61 -7.85 -12.88
CA ILE A 287 18.89 -8.50 -12.60
C ILE A 287 18.66 -10.00 -12.70
N GLU A 288 19.27 -10.64 -13.68
CA GLU A 288 18.93 -12.00 -14.12
C GLU A 288 19.88 -13.09 -13.62
N GLY A 289 20.43 -12.92 -12.41
CA GLY A 289 21.12 -13.97 -11.68
C GLY A 289 20.19 -15.12 -11.28
N ARG A 290 20.72 -16.15 -10.61
CA ARG A 290 19.93 -17.33 -10.20
C ARG A 290 18.70 -16.97 -9.36
N GLY A 291 18.81 -15.95 -8.51
CA GLY A 291 17.72 -15.44 -7.67
C GLY A 291 16.48 -14.98 -8.44
N ILE A 292 16.56 -14.79 -9.77
CA ILE A 292 15.42 -14.29 -10.55
C ILE A 292 14.16 -15.16 -10.42
N ILE A 293 14.34 -16.49 -10.25
CA ILE A 293 13.23 -17.42 -10.02
C ILE A 293 12.51 -17.10 -8.71
N GLY A 294 13.25 -16.88 -7.62
CA GLY A 294 12.68 -16.53 -6.33
C GLY A 294 12.07 -15.14 -6.32
N ALA A 295 12.77 -14.17 -6.93
CA ALA A 295 12.30 -12.80 -7.09
C ALA A 295 10.91 -12.75 -7.77
N VAL A 296 10.74 -13.43 -8.92
CA VAL A 296 9.43 -13.51 -9.60
C VAL A 296 8.41 -14.28 -8.75
N ALA A 297 8.83 -15.37 -8.11
CA ALA A 297 7.95 -16.19 -7.28
C ALA A 297 7.38 -15.45 -6.06
N ALA A 298 8.10 -14.47 -5.52
CA ALA A 298 7.69 -13.70 -4.35
C ALA A 298 6.58 -12.67 -4.65
N LEU A 299 6.59 -12.08 -5.85
CA LEU A 299 5.66 -11.01 -6.27
C LEU A 299 4.18 -11.26 -5.92
N PRO A 300 3.55 -12.40 -6.27
CA PRO A 300 2.12 -12.64 -6.00
C PRO A 300 1.79 -12.87 -4.52
N PHE A 301 2.79 -12.93 -3.63
CA PHE A 301 2.60 -13.10 -2.19
C PHE A 301 2.67 -11.79 -1.40
N TYR A 302 2.79 -10.63 -2.05
CA TYR A 302 2.74 -9.33 -1.37
C TYR A 302 1.53 -9.24 -0.44
N THR A 303 1.76 -8.88 0.82
CA THR A 303 0.74 -8.80 1.90
C THR A 303 0.00 -10.11 2.24
N ARG A 304 0.37 -11.26 1.65
CA ARG A 304 -0.16 -12.59 1.98
C ARG A 304 0.72 -13.27 3.03
N PHE A 305 0.97 -12.59 4.14
CA PHE A 305 2.01 -12.95 5.13
C PHE A 305 1.96 -14.41 5.59
N GLU A 306 0.78 -14.93 5.93
CA GLU A 306 0.64 -16.32 6.40
C GLU A 306 1.05 -17.34 5.32
N GLU A 307 0.54 -17.18 4.09
CA GLU A 307 0.88 -18.07 2.97
C GLU A 307 2.33 -17.89 2.53
N ALA A 308 2.82 -16.64 2.54
CA ALA A 308 4.20 -16.31 2.20
C ALA A 308 5.18 -17.04 3.14
N LEU A 309 4.95 -17.01 4.46
CA LEU A 309 5.82 -17.62 5.47
C LEU A 309 5.67 -19.15 5.56
N SER A 310 4.54 -19.70 5.10
CA SER A 310 4.33 -21.16 5.13
C SER A 310 5.33 -21.91 4.25
N LEU A 311 6.00 -22.93 4.82
CA LEU A 311 6.90 -23.83 4.09
C LEU A 311 6.10 -24.96 3.46
N TRP A 312 6.23 -25.17 2.15
CA TRP A 312 5.48 -26.20 1.42
C TRP A 312 6.41 -27.37 1.11
N THR A 313 6.54 -28.30 2.05
CA THR A 313 7.34 -29.51 1.86
C THR A 313 6.48 -30.62 1.22
N GLY A 314 6.71 -30.94 -0.05
CA GLY A 314 6.17 -32.15 -0.69
C GLY A 314 5.10 -31.92 -1.76
N SER A 315 4.95 -32.93 -2.63
CA SER A 315 3.97 -32.98 -3.72
C SER A 315 2.55 -32.96 -3.16
N GLY A 316 1.89 -31.81 -3.32
CA GLY A 316 0.45 -31.68 -3.07
C GLY A 316 -0.38 -32.56 -3.99
#